data_AF-A0A3L9DNL1-F1
#
_entry.id   AF-A0A3L9DNL1-F1
#
_cell.length_a   1.000
_cell.length_b   1.000
_cell.length_c   1.000
_cell.angle_alpha   90.00
_cell.angle_beta   90.00
_cell.angle_gamma   90.00
#
_symmetry.space_group_name_H-M   'P 1'
#
loop_
_entity.id
_entity.type
_entity.pdbx_description
1 polymer ?
#
loop_
_entity_poly.entity_id
_entity_poly.type
_entity_poly.pdbx_seq_one_letter_code
_entity_poly.pdbx_strand_id
1 'polypeptide(L)'
;MAKTPFTQEILLQVYNENGLISFDLLMEKLNGWRLSDIKERLNQWRFRNVINYTVQDGEITDFQLLKNKVESSQEVSEGRKLKLEAYFKQVLATAEIISKTTASDTNRLKAIQLQQQAINEIPDKYFKEFHELYA
;
A
#
# COMPACT_ATOMS: atom_id res chain seq x y z
N MET A 1 -31.24 -2.94 1.68
CA MET A 1 -29.93 -3.52 1.32
C MET A 1 -28.87 -2.43 1.50
N ALA A 2 -27.74 -2.74 2.13
CA ALA A 2 -26.69 -1.74 2.37
C ALA A 2 -26.03 -1.35 1.03
N LYS A 3 -25.83 -0.05 0.82
CA LYS A 3 -25.18 0.48 -0.39
C LYS A 3 -23.74 -0.02 -0.44
N THR A 4 -23.32 -0.68 -1.52
CA THR A 4 -21.93 -1.16 -1.66
C THR A 4 -20.97 0.02 -1.53
N PRO A 5 -19.87 -0.06 -0.78
CA PRO A 5 -18.94 1.07 -0.66
C PRO A 5 -18.26 1.37 -2.00
N PHE A 6 -18.40 2.58 -2.53
CA PHE A 6 -17.70 2.98 -3.75
C PHE A 6 -16.26 3.41 -3.43
N THR A 7 -15.32 2.48 -3.64
CA THR A 7 -13.89 2.63 -3.39
C THR A 7 -13.08 2.72 -4.68
N GLN A 8 -11.82 3.16 -4.58
CA GLN A 8 -10.87 3.17 -5.70
C GLN A 8 -10.55 1.76 -6.20
N GLU A 9 -10.56 0.76 -5.31
CA GLU A 9 -10.31 -0.64 -5.67
C GLU A 9 -11.35 -1.17 -6.66
N ILE A 10 -12.61 -0.75 -6.54
CA ILE A 10 -13.67 -1.13 -7.50
C ILE A 10 -13.36 -0.56 -8.89
N LEU A 11 -12.86 0.68 -8.99
CA LEU A 11 -12.46 1.26 -10.28
C LEU A 11 -11.32 0.47 -10.91
N LEU A 12 -10.32 0.09 -10.10
CA LEU A 12 -9.18 -0.71 -10.55
C LEU A 12 -9.62 -2.10 -11.00
N GLN A 13 -10.51 -2.76 -10.24
CA GLN A 13 -11.06 -4.07 -10.61
C GLN A 13 -11.80 -4.00 -11.94
N VAL A 14 -12.72 -3.04 -12.10
CA VAL A 14 -13.47 -2.88 -13.35
C VAL A 14 -12.52 -2.64 -14.53
N TYR A 15 -11.51 -1.78 -14.35
CA TYR A 15 -10.51 -1.52 -15.37
C TYR A 15 -9.64 -2.74 -15.70
N ASN A 16 -9.20 -3.50 -14.71
CA ASN A 16 -8.38 -4.70 -14.93
C ASN A 16 -9.17 -5.84 -15.58
N GLU A 17 -10.45 -5.99 -15.24
CA GLU A 17 -11.32 -7.04 -15.79
C GLU A 17 -11.76 -6.73 -17.23
N ASN A 18 -12.02 -5.47 -17.56
CA ASN A 18 -12.63 -5.08 -18.83
C ASN A 18 -11.70 -4.28 -19.77
N GLY A 19 -10.55 -3.83 -19.28
CA GLY A 19 -9.64 -2.92 -19.99
C GLY A 19 -10.13 -1.47 -20.10
N LEU A 20 -11.36 -1.18 -19.65
CA LEU A 20 -12.00 0.13 -19.67
C LEU A 20 -12.94 0.27 -18.47
N ILE A 21 -13.32 1.52 -18.17
CA ILE A 21 -14.37 1.81 -17.19
C ILE A 21 -15.56 2.38 -17.95
N SER A 22 -16.77 1.86 -17.71
CA SER A 22 -18.00 2.45 -18.22
C SER A 22 -19.02 2.60 -17.10
N PHE A 23 -20.01 3.49 -17.30
CA PHE A 23 -21.04 3.70 -16.29
C PHE A 23 -21.90 2.46 -16.06
N ASP A 24 -22.19 1.68 -17.11
CA ASP A 24 -22.90 0.41 -17.00
C ASP A 24 -22.14 -0.60 -16.13
N LEU A 25 -20.85 -0.82 -16.42
CA LEU A 25 -19.99 -1.72 -15.64
C LEU A 25 -19.90 -1.30 -14.16
N LEU A 26 -19.86 0.02 -13.91
CA LEU A 26 -19.89 0.55 -12.55
C LEU A 26 -21.22 0.30 -11.86
N MET A 27 -22.35 0.45 -12.56
CA MET A 27 -23.68 0.16 -11.99
C MET A 27 -23.87 -1.33 -11.67
N GLU A 28 -23.32 -2.23 -12.48
CA GLU A 28 -23.34 -3.67 -12.21
C GLU A 28 -22.59 -4.03 -10.92
N LYS A 29 -21.42 -3.43 -10.68
CA LYS A 29 -20.62 -3.68 -9.47
C LYS A 29 -21.13 -2.91 -8.24
N LEU A 30 -21.68 -1.71 -8.44
CA LEU A 30 -22.12 -0.81 -7.37
C LEU A 30 -23.63 -0.95 -7.11
N ASN A 31 -24.02 -2.10 -6.56
CA ASN A 31 -25.41 -2.36 -6.23
C ASN A 31 -25.97 -1.30 -5.24
N GLY A 32 -27.11 -0.71 -5.60
CA GLY A 32 -27.76 0.35 -4.82
C GLY A 32 -27.23 1.78 -5.06
N TRP A 33 -26.33 1.99 -6.03
CA TRP A 33 -25.96 3.33 -6.48
C TRP A 33 -26.82 3.81 -7.65
N ARG A 34 -27.13 5.10 -7.67
CA ARG A 34 -27.72 5.77 -8.84
C ARG A 34 -26.60 6.32 -9.73
N LEU A 35 -26.84 6.35 -11.04
CA LEU A 35 -25.90 6.93 -12.01
C LEU A 35 -25.50 8.37 -11.65
N SER A 36 -26.43 9.17 -11.14
CA SER A 36 -26.18 10.52 -10.63
C SER A 36 -25.15 10.54 -9.50
N ASP A 37 -25.28 9.63 -8.53
CA ASP A 37 -24.39 9.54 -7.38
C ASP A 37 -22.99 9.08 -7.79
N ILE A 38 -22.91 8.16 -8.77
CA ILE A 38 -21.64 7.66 -9.32
C ILE A 38 -20.90 8.81 -10.01
N LYS A 39 -21.60 9.57 -10.86
CA LYS A 39 -21.03 10.75 -11.54
C LYS A 39 -20.55 11.81 -10.54
N GLU A 40 -21.34 12.10 -9.52
CA GLU A 40 -20.94 13.05 -8.48
C GLU A 40 -19.68 12.59 -7.74
N ARG A 41 -19.61 11.29 -7.39
CA ARG A 41 -18.46 10.72 -6.71
C ARG A 41 -17.18 10.75 -7.57
N LEU A 42 -17.29 10.39 -8.84
CA LEU A 42 -16.19 10.47 -9.80
C LEU A 42 -15.71 11.92 -9.98
N ASN A 43 -16.63 12.87 -10.07
CA ASN A 43 -16.29 14.30 -10.12
C ASN A 43 -15.57 14.78 -8.86
N GLN A 44 -15.99 14.35 -7.66
CA GLN A 44 -15.29 14.68 -6.42
C GLN A 44 -13.85 14.14 -6.41
N TRP A 45 -13.63 12.93 -6.89
CA TRP A 45 -12.29 12.36 -7.01
C TRP A 45 -11.45 13.06 -8.08
N ARG A 46 -12.05 13.41 -9.22
CA ARG A 46 -11.38 14.20 -10.26
C ARG A 46 -10.96 15.57 -9.74
N PHE A 47 -11.86 16.28 -9.06
CA PHE A 47 -11.58 17.58 -8.44
C PHE A 47 -10.45 17.52 -7.41
N ARG A 48 -10.36 16.42 -6.66
CA ARG A 48 -9.29 16.18 -5.67
C ARG A 48 -7.97 15.70 -6.30
N ASN A 49 -7.87 15.65 -7.63
CA ASN A 49 -6.73 15.09 -8.38
C ASN A 49 -6.40 13.67 -7.91
N VAL A 50 -7.44 12.86 -7.70
CA VAL A 50 -7.32 11.46 -7.29
C VAL A 50 -7.42 10.54 -8.51
N ILE A 51 -8.27 10.90 -9.47
CA ILE A 51 -8.45 10.22 -10.75
C ILE A 51 -8.47 11.28 -11.85
N ASN A 52 -8.16 10.89 -13.07
CA ASN A 52 -8.41 11.67 -14.26
C ASN A 52 -9.06 10.77 -15.31
N TYR A 53 -9.93 11.35 -16.12
CA TYR A 53 -10.55 10.65 -17.23
C TYR A 53 -11.15 11.65 -18.21
N THR A 54 -11.30 11.22 -19.46
CA THR A 54 -12.07 11.91 -20.49
C THR A 54 -13.39 11.17 -20.69
N VAL A 55 -14.40 11.88 -21.22
CA VAL A 55 -15.67 11.27 -21.60
C VAL A 55 -15.82 11.46 -23.09
N GLN A 56 -15.89 10.35 -23.83
CA GLN A 56 -16.11 10.33 -25.27
C GLN A 56 -17.32 9.46 -25.57
N ASP A 57 -18.28 9.99 -26.33
CA ASP A 57 -19.54 9.30 -26.67
C ASP A 57 -20.35 8.74 -25.48
N GLY A 58 -20.19 9.34 -24.29
CA GLY A 58 -20.85 8.91 -23.06
C GLY A 58 -20.11 7.82 -22.29
N GLU A 59 -18.96 7.36 -22.80
CA GLU A 59 -18.08 6.38 -22.18
C GLU A 59 -16.86 7.06 -21.55
N ILE A 60 -16.33 6.45 -20.49
CA ILE A 60 -15.13 6.97 -19.81
C ILE A 60 -13.91 6.44 -20.57
N THR A 61 -13.18 7.35 -21.21
CA THR A 61 -11.93 7.09 -21.93
C THR A 61 -10.73 7.68 -21.18
N ASP A 62 -9.52 7.22 -21.53
CA ASP A 62 -8.24 7.65 -20.93
C ASP A 62 -8.26 7.70 -19.39
N PHE A 63 -8.86 6.68 -18.76
CA PHE A 63 -8.93 6.64 -17.31
C PHE A 63 -7.52 6.48 -16.70
N GLN A 64 -7.16 7.41 -15.83
CA GLN A 64 -5.91 7.43 -15.09
C GLN A 64 -6.18 7.56 -13.60
N LEU A 65 -5.53 6.71 -12.81
CA LEU A 65 -5.56 6.81 -11.37
C LEU A 65 -4.36 7.67 -10.92
N LEU A 66 -4.60 8.90 -10.46
CA LEU A 66 -3.55 9.86 -10.12
C LEU A 66 -3.02 9.72 -8.69
N LYS A 67 -3.90 9.32 -7.77
CA LYS A 67 -3.55 9.06 -6.36
C LYS A 67 -4.26 7.81 -5.90
N ASN A 68 -3.57 6.70 -5.97
CA ASN A 68 -4.08 5.45 -5.47
C ASN A 68 -3.69 5.31 -3.99
N LYS A 69 -4.66 5.15 -3.09
CA LYS A 69 -4.35 4.79 -1.70
C LYS A 69 -3.64 3.43 -1.63
N VAL A 70 -3.82 2.58 -2.64
CA VAL A 70 -3.13 1.29 -2.77
C VAL A 70 -1.66 1.49 -3.18
N GLU A 71 -1.34 2.51 -3.97
CA GLU A 71 0.05 2.82 -4.36
C GLU A 71 0.83 3.49 -3.22
N SER A 72 0.16 4.20 -2.32
CA SER A 72 0.76 4.54 -1.00
C SER A 72 1.03 3.32 -0.10
N SER A 73 0.49 2.15 -0.44
CA SER A 73 0.70 0.88 0.26
C SER A 73 1.61 -0.11 -0.49
N GLN A 74 1.81 0.06 -1.80
CA GLN A 74 2.64 -0.82 -2.64
C GLN A 74 3.92 -0.19 -3.16
N GLU A 75 4.00 1.14 -3.30
CA GLU A 75 5.29 1.82 -3.33
C GLU A 75 5.76 2.00 -1.90
N VAL A 76 6.49 1.00 -1.41
CA VAL A 76 7.58 1.32 -0.51
C VAL A 76 8.53 2.20 -1.32
N SER A 77 8.29 3.52 -1.26
CA SER A 77 9.24 4.57 -1.63
C SER A 77 10.63 4.04 -1.30
N GLU A 78 11.58 4.14 -2.22
CA GLU A 78 12.95 3.64 -1.99
C GLU A 78 13.51 4.07 -0.62
N GLY A 79 13.11 5.25 -0.13
CA GLY A 79 13.41 5.73 1.23
C GLY A 79 12.84 4.89 2.38
N ARG A 80 11.63 4.34 2.24
CA ARG A 80 11.05 3.40 3.21
C ARG A 80 11.73 2.03 3.13
N LYS A 81 12.15 1.56 1.94
CA LYS A 81 12.92 0.32 1.80
C LYS A 81 14.30 0.47 2.45
N LEU A 82 14.96 1.60 2.24
CA LEU A 82 16.21 1.97 2.92
C LEU A 82 16.06 2.00 4.44
N LYS A 83 14.96 2.53 4.98
CA LYS A 83 14.68 2.50 6.42
C LYS A 83 14.49 1.07 6.95
N LEU A 84 13.72 0.24 6.26
CA LEU A 84 13.51 -1.15 6.65
C LEU A 84 14.81 -1.96 6.58
N GLU A 85 15.66 -1.69 5.59
CA GLU A 85 16.99 -2.28 5.49
C GLU A 85 17.90 -1.83 6.64
N ALA A 86 17.84 -0.56 7.04
CA ALA A 86 18.59 -0.05 8.20
C ALA A 86 18.15 -0.73 9.50
N TYR A 87 16.84 -0.95 9.69
CA TYR A 87 16.33 -1.73 10.82
C TYR A 87 16.83 -3.18 10.77
N PHE A 88 16.87 -3.80 9.59
CA PHE A 88 17.39 -5.17 9.45
C PHE A 88 18.88 -5.26 9.81
N LYS A 89 19.69 -4.30 9.34
CA LYS A 89 21.12 -4.19 9.73
C LYS A 89 21.29 -3.99 11.24
N GLN A 90 20.38 -3.25 11.89
CA GLN A 90 20.38 -3.08 13.35
C GLN A 90 20.06 -4.39 14.08
N VAL A 91 19.17 -5.24 13.54
CA VAL A 91 18.89 -6.58 14.08
C VAL A 91 20.12 -7.48 14.02
N LEU A 92 20.87 -7.45 12.91
CA LEU A 92 22.12 -8.21 12.77
C LEU A 92 23.21 -7.72 13.73
N ALA A 93 23.41 -6.39 13.81
CA ALA A 93 24.41 -5.80 14.70
C ALA A 93 24.11 -6.08 16.18
N THR A 94 22.84 -6.03 16.58
CA THR A 94 22.42 -6.36 17.96
C THR A 94 22.54 -7.85 18.23
N ALA A 95 22.22 -8.72 17.26
CA ALA A 95 22.45 -10.17 17.38
C ALA A 95 23.93 -10.51 17.65
N GLU A 96 24.86 -9.83 16.97
CA GLU A 96 26.30 -10.00 17.21
C GLU A 96 26.73 -9.55 18.63
N ILE A 97 26.15 -8.46 19.14
CA ILE A 97 26.42 -7.99 20.52
C ILE A 97 25.86 -8.98 21.56
N ILE A 98 24.68 -9.56 21.30
CA ILE A 98 24.06 -10.56 22.17
C ILE A 98 24.90 -11.85 22.19
N SER A 99 25.41 -12.28 21.04
CA SER A 99 26.20 -13.51 20.93
C SER A 99 27.63 -13.37 21.47
N LYS A 100 28.16 -12.14 21.56
CA LYS A 100 29.48 -11.88 22.16
C LYS A 100 29.51 -12.23 23.65
N THR A 101 30.37 -13.18 24.00
CA THR A 101 30.61 -13.63 25.39
C THR A 101 31.23 -12.53 26.27
N THR A 102 31.90 -11.56 25.67
CA THR A 102 32.56 -10.43 26.34
C THR A 102 31.66 -9.20 26.55
N ALA A 103 30.44 -9.19 26.01
CA ALA A 103 29.50 -8.10 26.22
C ALA A 103 28.96 -8.13 27.66
N SER A 104 28.92 -6.97 28.32
CA SER A 104 28.31 -6.86 29.66
C SER A 104 26.80 -7.12 29.62
N ASP A 105 26.24 -7.61 30.72
CA ASP A 105 24.80 -7.90 30.82
C ASP A 105 23.92 -6.69 30.49
N THR A 106 24.33 -5.49 30.91
CA THR A 106 23.65 -4.23 30.57
C THR A 106 23.65 -3.97 29.06
N ASN A 107 24.77 -4.25 28.38
CA ASN A 107 24.87 -4.06 26.93
C ASN A 107 24.07 -5.13 26.17
N ARG A 108 24.03 -6.37 26.66
CA ARG A 108 23.17 -7.42 26.10
C ARG A 108 21.69 -7.10 26.25
N LEU A 109 21.24 -6.67 27.43
CA LEU A 109 19.85 -6.27 27.66
C LEU A 109 19.44 -5.12 26.73
N LYS A 110 20.29 -4.10 26.60
CA LYS A 110 20.04 -2.98 25.69
C LYS A 110 20.01 -3.42 24.22
N ALA A 111 20.90 -4.34 23.82
CA ALA A 111 20.89 -4.91 22.48
C ALA A 111 19.61 -5.70 22.19
N ILE A 112 19.11 -6.50 23.15
CA ILE A 112 17.84 -7.24 23.02
C ILE A 112 16.65 -6.28 22.84
N GLN A 113 16.59 -5.21 23.64
CA GLN A 113 15.53 -4.20 23.51
C GLN A 113 15.55 -3.50 22.15
N LEU A 114 16.73 -3.07 21.69
CA LEU A 114 16.92 -2.45 20.38
C LEU A 114 16.59 -3.41 19.24
N GLN A 115 16.89 -4.70 19.40
CA GLN A 115 16.56 -5.74 18.44
C GLN A 115 15.04 -5.92 18.32
N GLN A 116 14.33 -6.04 19.45
CA GLN A 116 12.86 -6.19 19.44
C GLN A 116 12.17 -4.98 18.82
N GLN A 117 12.64 -3.76 19.12
CA GLN A 117 12.10 -2.55 18.53
C GLN A 117 12.28 -2.55 17.00
N ALA A 118 13.46 -2.93 16.51
CA ALA A 118 13.73 -3.00 15.08
C ALA A 118 12.91 -4.09 14.37
N ILE A 119 12.72 -5.27 14.99
CA ILE A 119 11.89 -6.36 14.44
C ILE A 119 10.42 -5.92 14.33
N ASN A 120 9.88 -5.25 15.35
CA ASN A 120 8.49 -4.78 15.33
C ASN A 120 8.21 -3.75 14.23
N GLU A 121 9.23 -3.02 13.79
CA GLU A 121 9.12 -2.03 12.70
C GLU A 121 9.21 -2.68 11.31
N ILE A 122 9.70 -3.93 11.20
CA ILE A 122 9.88 -4.64 9.93
C ILE A 122 8.69 -5.59 9.69
N PRO A 123 7.89 -5.38 8.63
CA PRO A 123 6.83 -6.34 8.27
C PRO A 123 7.43 -7.70 7.84
N ASP A 124 6.79 -8.81 8.19
CA ASP A 124 7.23 -10.19 7.88
C ASP A 124 7.67 -10.40 6.43
N LYS A 125 6.93 -9.82 5.48
CA LYS A 125 7.24 -9.91 4.04
C LYS A 125 8.65 -9.38 3.71
N TYR A 126 9.05 -8.26 4.33
CA TYR A 126 10.37 -7.65 4.13
C TYR A 126 11.45 -8.34 4.96
N PHE A 127 11.11 -8.83 6.14
CA PHE A 127 12.05 -9.57 6.98
C PHE A 127 12.58 -10.81 6.24
N LYS A 128 11.69 -11.58 5.60
CA LYS A 128 12.08 -12.74 4.80
C LYS A 128 12.96 -12.36 3.60
N GLU A 129 12.55 -11.33 2.85
CA GLU A 129 13.32 -10.82 1.69
C GLU A 129 14.73 -10.37 2.10
N PHE A 130 14.86 -9.64 3.21
CA PHE A 130 16.17 -9.20 3.69
C PHE A 130 17.01 -10.33 4.28
N HIS A 131 16.40 -11.31 4.94
CA HIS A 131 17.11 -12.48 5.43
C HIS A 131 17.72 -13.29 4.29
N GLU A 132 17.03 -13.44 3.16
CA GLU A 132 17.58 -14.14 1.98
C GLU A 132 18.70 -13.35 1.28
N LEU A 133 18.77 -12.03 1.47
CA LEU A 133 19.77 -11.16 0.85
C LEU A 133 21.02 -10.91 1.70
N TYR A 134 20.89 -10.89 3.03
CA TYR A 134 21.92 -10.37 3.94
C TYR A 134 22.40 -11.35 5.02
N ALA A 135 21.76 -12.51 5.17
CA ALA A 135 22.11 -13.52 6.19
C ALA A 135 22.39 -14.87 5.54
#